data_AF-A0A954ZDN5-F1
#
_entry.id   AF-A0A954ZDN5-F1
#
_cell.length_a   1.000
_cell.length_b   1.000
_cell.length_c   1.000
_cell.angle_alpha   90.00
_cell.angle_beta   90.00
_cell.angle_gamma   90.00
#
_symmetry.space_group_name_H-M   'P 1'
#
loop_
_entity.id
_entity.type
_entity.pdbx_description
1 polymer ?
#
loop_
_entity_poly.entity_id
_entity_poly.type
_entity_poly.pdbx_seq_one_letter_code
_entity_poly.pdbx_strand_id
1 'polypeptide(L)'
;MTTAVVARQHGDDYQARIFWLEACRLFSSYSKVARVGYEFKGIKTFDDVAVIYSTPIPDERGGTVTADFYQAKYHVDLKGSLTWEALIDPDAIGATSVSLLERLHDAATDNAANGARFNLISAWPIHPDNDLAELVSRRNGELRMEKLFDGTSDRSAKGKIRKAWRERLKLNSDDELKKIVTPFRIHAPYQSLDALRKELNFRLEFAGLKPVDDGHVGHYYDDLIRKLHGNGMHDFDRDSLRTCCEGEGLWLGHAAETSDRIPIGIRSFLRFAEHLEDQTAHLLCLLRYFDVRHIRNAASWQNDVGPQVKAFLSSNTGRSERYVLHLDAHSTIALLAGHVLDLKSGVDVALIQRGAGKTAIWEFNPVAPPSSPAVTSRLEAIHDGAPDVAVAISVSNEIDLEVIEYARKNLPTVGKVLAVTVSPGPGQLAVRDAAHAFQIAEAAVHLIRANRPAGGGTLHLFSSAPNTAMFFFGRMTAGLGRIQAYEYLFESGIPSAYVPSITLPV
;
A
#
# COMPACT_ATOMS: atom_id res chain seq x y z
N MET A 1 14.05 -36.36 18.35
CA MET A 1 12.73 -36.09 18.96
C MET A 1 12.65 -34.65 19.49
N THR A 2 13.60 -34.18 20.31
CA THR A 2 13.59 -32.81 20.88
C THR A 2 13.59 -31.69 19.84
N THR A 3 14.34 -31.83 18.73
CA THR A 3 14.38 -30.84 17.63
C THR A 3 13.07 -30.73 16.85
N ALA A 4 12.33 -31.83 16.72
CA ALA A 4 11.02 -31.83 16.05
C ALA A 4 9.94 -31.13 16.89
N VAL A 5 10.03 -31.22 18.22
CA VAL A 5 9.13 -30.52 19.15
C VAL A 5 9.34 -29.01 19.06
N VAL A 6 10.60 -28.55 19.07
CA VAL A 6 10.93 -27.12 18.93
C VAL A 6 10.47 -26.57 17.58
N ALA A 7 10.69 -27.32 16.49
CA ALA A 7 10.25 -26.92 15.15
C ALA A 7 8.72 -26.73 15.08
N ARG A 8 7.97 -27.65 15.69
CA ARG A 8 6.51 -27.54 15.79
C ARG A 8 6.08 -26.33 16.61
N GLN A 9 6.69 -26.12 17.77
CA GLN A 9 6.37 -24.99 18.65
C GLN A 9 6.61 -23.65 17.94
N HIS A 10 7.72 -23.51 17.22
CA HIS A 10 7.96 -22.29 16.43
C HIS A 10 6.92 -22.10 15.31
N GLY A 11 6.42 -23.19 14.72
CA GLY A 11 5.32 -23.12 13.77
C GLY A 11 4.02 -22.61 14.40
N ASP A 12 3.68 -23.12 15.59
CA ASP A 12 2.51 -22.68 16.35
C ASP A 12 2.65 -21.20 16.79
N ASP A 13 3.83 -20.77 17.24
CA ASP A 13 4.12 -19.37 17.58
C ASP A 13 3.99 -18.46 16.35
N TYR A 14 4.45 -18.93 15.19
CA TYR A 14 4.38 -18.19 13.93
C TYR A 14 2.91 -17.94 13.51
N GLN A 15 2.09 -18.98 13.58
CA GLN A 15 0.64 -18.88 13.32
C GLN A 15 -0.07 -17.98 14.33
N ALA A 16 0.24 -18.13 15.62
CA ALA A 16 -0.34 -17.30 16.68
C ALA A 16 -0.06 -15.81 16.46
N ARG A 17 1.16 -15.45 16.05
CA ARG A 17 1.50 -14.05 15.77
C ARG A 17 0.76 -13.51 14.56
N ILE A 18 0.61 -14.29 13.49
CA ILE A 18 -0.20 -13.90 12.33
C ILE A 18 -1.65 -13.64 12.77
N PHE A 19 -2.22 -14.52 13.60
CA PHE A 19 -3.55 -14.30 14.17
C PHE A 19 -3.62 -12.97 14.92
N TRP A 20 -2.68 -12.70 15.83
CA TRP A 20 -2.72 -11.48 16.63
C TRP A 20 -2.50 -10.20 15.82
N LEU A 21 -1.72 -10.26 14.74
CA LEU A 21 -1.57 -9.13 13.81
C LEU A 21 -2.91 -8.73 13.16
N GLU A 22 -3.73 -9.72 12.83
CA GLU A 22 -5.08 -9.50 12.29
C GLU A 22 -6.09 -9.18 13.41
N ALA A 23 -5.97 -9.82 14.57
CA ALA A 23 -6.85 -9.61 15.71
C ALA A 23 -6.77 -8.18 16.26
N CYS A 24 -5.59 -7.56 16.25
CA CYS A 24 -5.44 -6.15 16.63
C CYS A 24 -6.32 -5.21 15.78
N ARG A 25 -6.62 -5.57 14.52
CA ARG A 25 -7.44 -4.75 13.62
C ARG A 25 -8.87 -4.62 14.14
N LEU A 26 -9.39 -5.59 14.90
CA LEU A 26 -10.71 -5.49 15.54
C LEU A 26 -10.85 -4.23 16.37
N PHE A 27 -9.77 -3.71 16.97
CA PHE A 27 -9.80 -2.56 17.86
C PHE A 27 -9.60 -1.21 17.15
N SER A 28 -9.34 -1.21 15.84
CA SER A 28 -9.24 0.01 15.04
C SER A 28 -10.59 0.75 14.98
N SER A 29 -10.56 2.08 15.05
CA SER A 29 -11.77 2.90 15.10
C SER A 29 -12.65 2.77 13.86
N TYR A 30 -12.05 2.53 12.69
CA TYR A 30 -12.76 2.32 11.42
C TYR A 30 -12.65 0.88 10.92
N SER A 31 -12.32 -0.07 11.82
CA SER A 31 -12.17 -1.48 11.50
C SER A 31 -13.29 -1.97 10.58
N LYS A 32 -12.89 -2.59 9.47
CA LYS A 32 -13.81 -3.36 8.63
C LYS A 32 -13.86 -4.82 9.07
N VAL A 33 -12.99 -5.24 9.98
CA VAL A 33 -12.97 -6.60 10.54
C VAL A 33 -14.12 -6.77 11.52
N ALA A 34 -14.98 -7.75 11.25
CA ALA A 34 -16.04 -8.19 12.14
C ALA A 34 -15.56 -9.28 13.09
N ARG A 35 -14.84 -10.27 12.55
CA ARG A 35 -14.36 -11.45 13.28
C ARG A 35 -12.98 -11.86 12.81
N VAL A 36 -12.21 -12.46 13.71
CA VAL A 36 -10.97 -13.17 13.41
C VAL A 36 -11.05 -14.60 13.94
N GLY A 37 -10.41 -15.54 13.26
CA GLY A 37 -10.40 -16.96 13.62
C GLY A 37 -8.99 -17.51 13.73
N TYR A 38 -8.79 -18.45 14.65
CA TYR A 38 -7.58 -19.26 14.82
C TYR A 38 -8.00 -20.73 14.74
N GLU A 39 -7.43 -21.49 13.80
CA GLU A 39 -7.94 -22.85 13.47
C GLU A 39 -9.46 -22.79 13.19
N PHE A 40 -9.82 -21.93 12.24
CA PHE A 40 -11.17 -21.47 11.98
C PHE A 40 -12.05 -22.55 11.36
N LYS A 41 -13.08 -22.98 12.08
CA LYS A 41 -13.99 -24.06 11.67
C LYS A 41 -14.91 -23.74 10.50
N GLY A 42 -15.01 -22.48 10.07
CA GLY A 42 -15.88 -22.08 8.97
C GLY A 42 -15.37 -22.48 7.58
N ILE A 43 -14.14 -23.00 7.49
CA ILE A 43 -13.56 -23.55 6.27
C ILE A 43 -12.73 -24.80 6.60
N LYS A 44 -12.59 -25.72 5.63
CA LYS A 44 -11.90 -26.99 5.83
C LYS A 44 -10.37 -26.90 5.71
N THR A 45 -9.88 -25.94 4.94
CA THR A 45 -8.44 -25.72 4.70
C THR A 45 -8.19 -24.22 4.53
N PHE A 46 -6.94 -23.77 4.68
CA PHE A 46 -6.64 -22.33 4.86
C PHE A 46 -7.32 -21.75 6.11
N ASP A 47 -7.43 -22.59 7.14
CA ASP A 47 -8.13 -22.35 8.39
C ASP A 47 -7.22 -21.86 9.52
N ASP A 48 -5.89 -21.89 9.34
CA ASP A 48 -4.93 -21.51 10.37
C ASP A 48 -5.27 -20.14 11.01
N VAL A 49 -5.58 -19.15 10.15
CA VAL A 49 -6.13 -17.85 10.54
C VAL A 49 -7.24 -17.44 9.56
N ALA A 50 -8.30 -16.82 10.06
CA ALA A 50 -9.36 -16.24 9.24
C ALA A 50 -9.64 -14.80 9.66
N VAL A 51 -10.05 -13.96 8.72
CA VAL A 51 -10.53 -12.61 8.94
C VAL A 51 -11.81 -12.44 8.15
N ILE A 52 -12.91 -12.10 8.83
CA ILE A 52 -14.22 -11.87 8.22
C ILE A 52 -14.54 -10.38 8.32
N TYR A 53 -14.89 -9.76 7.20
CA TYR A 53 -15.18 -8.33 7.14
C TYR A 53 -16.67 -8.04 7.29
N SER A 54 -17.01 -7.01 8.07
CA SER A 54 -18.38 -6.47 8.20
C SER A 54 -18.80 -5.72 6.93
N THR A 55 -17.83 -5.08 6.28
CA THR A 55 -17.99 -4.37 5.01
C THR A 55 -16.93 -4.89 4.05
N PRO A 56 -17.29 -5.29 2.81
CA PRO A 56 -16.30 -5.76 1.85
C PRO A 56 -15.20 -4.73 1.61
N ILE A 57 -13.94 -5.18 1.63
CA ILE A 57 -12.77 -4.30 1.43
C ILE A 57 -12.28 -4.35 -0.02
N PRO A 58 -11.61 -3.31 -0.55
CA PRO A 58 -11.13 -3.34 -1.93
C PRO A 58 -10.03 -4.37 -2.17
N ASP A 59 -10.15 -5.16 -3.23
CA ASP A 59 -9.10 -6.05 -3.75
C ASP A 59 -8.13 -5.29 -4.68
N GLU A 60 -6.89 -5.75 -4.81
CA GLU A 60 -5.90 -5.13 -5.72
C GLU A 60 -6.22 -5.32 -7.21
N ARG A 61 -7.22 -6.13 -7.56
CA ARG A 61 -7.78 -6.26 -8.91
C ARG A 61 -8.99 -5.37 -9.15
N GLY A 62 -9.40 -4.58 -8.15
CA GLY A 62 -10.55 -3.69 -8.23
C GLY A 62 -11.90 -4.35 -7.90
N GLY A 63 -11.89 -5.61 -7.47
CA GLY A 63 -13.03 -6.27 -6.85
C GLY A 63 -13.15 -5.93 -5.37
N THR A 64 -13.93 -6.73 -4.64
CA THR A 64 -14.07 -6.63 -3.18
C THR A 64 -13.81 -7.96 -2.52
N VAL A 65 -13.40 -7.92 -1.26
CA VAL A 65 -13.05 -9.07 -0.43
C VAL A 65 -13.93 -9.07 0.81
N THR A 66 -14.55 -10.20 1.13
CA THR A 66 -15.38 -10.35 2.34
C THR A 66 -14.71 -11.18 3.43
N ALA A 67 -13.70 -11.97 3.05
CA ALA A 67 -12.92 -12.76 3.98
C ALA A 67 -11.48 -12.97 3.47
N ASP A 68 -10.53 -13.00 4.40
CA ASP A 68 -9.16 -13.50 4.18
C ASP A 68 -8.96 -14.77 4.99
N PHE A 69 -8.49 -15.82 4.32
CA PHE A 69 -8.15 -17.11 4.91
C PHE A 69 -6.66 -17.34 4.73
N TYR A 70 -5.98 -17.80 5.77
CA TYR A 70 -4.52 -17.90 5.78
C TYR A 70 -4.10 -19.34 6.07
N GLN A 71 -3.06 -19.78 5.37
CA GLN A 71 -2.30 -20.97 5.70
C GLN A 71 -0.85 -20.54 5.96
N ALA A 72 -0.37 -20.72 7.19
CA ALA A 72 0.98 -20.42 7.60
C ALA A 72 1.88 -21.66 7.51
N LYS A 73 3.07 -21.49 6.94
CA LYS A 73 4.10 -22.52 6.84
C LYS A 73 5.44 -21.96 7.33
N TYR A 74 5.84 -22.42 8.50
CA TYR A 74 7.12 -22.07 9.11
C TYR A 74 8.15 -23.17 8.85
N HIS A 75 9.35 -22.76 8.44
CA HIS A 75 10.49 -23.63 8.24
C HIS A 75 11.64 -23.12 9.11
N VAL A 76 12.25 -24.02 9.90
CA VAL A 76 13.29 -23.65 10.89
C VAL A 76 14.59 -23.21 10.21
N ASP A 77 14.96 -23.87 9.10
CA ASP A 77 16.09 -23.48 8.28
C ASP A 77 15.64 -22.81 6.99
N LEU A 78 16.55 -22.05 6.37
CA LEU A 78 16.33 -21.36 5.10
C LEU A 78 16.96 -22.12 3.92
N LYS A 79 17.19 -23.43 4.03
CA LYS A 79 17.83 -24.20 2.96
C LYS A 79 16.89 -24.49 1.79
N GLY A 80 15.58 -24.39 2.02
CA GLY A 80 14.57 -24.58 0.98
C GLY A 80 14.09 -23.27 0.36
N SER A 81 13.19 -23.43 -0.60
CA SER A 81 12.57 -22.35 -1.35
C SER A 81 11.23 -22.80 -1.91
N LEU A 82 10.29 -21.87 -2.07
CA LEU A 82 9.02 -22.14 -2.71
C LEU A 82 9.17 -22.15 -4.24
N THR A 83 8.57 -23.14 -4.89
CA THR A 83 8.51 -23.27 -6.35
C THR A 83 7.07 -23.57 -6.80
N TRP A 84 6.76 -23.42 -8.09
CA TRP A 84 5.41 -23.76 -8.57
C TRP A 84 5.13 -25.27 -8.48
N GLU A 85 6.15 -26.11 -8.53
CA GLU A 85 6.09 -27.56 -8.34
C GLU A 85 5.71 -27.91 -6.90
N ALA A 86 6.30 -27.21 -5.92
CA ALA A 86 6.00 -27.40 -4.50
C ALA A 86 4.51 -27.15 -4.17
N LEU A 87 3.80 -26.34 -4.98
CA LEU A 87 2.38 -26.10 -4.78
C LEU A 87 1.51 -27.32 -5.10
N ILE A 88 1.98 -28.21 -5.99
CA ILE A 88 1.27 -29.44 -6.40
C ILE A 88 1.84 -30.71 -5.75
N ASP A 89 2.89 -30.57 -4.94
CA ASP A 89 3.53 -31.65 -4.20
C ASP A 89 3.03 -31.68 -2.73
N PRO A 90 2.35 -32.74 -2.27
CA PRO A 90 1.96 -32.90 -0.87
C PRO A 90 3.15 -32.85 0.10
N ASP A 91 4.29 -33.44 -0.27
CA ASP A 91 5.44 -33.56 0.62
C ASP A 91 6.06 -32.19 0.94
N ALA A 92 5.95 -31.25 0.01
CA ALA A 92 6.44 -29.87 0.18
C ALA A 92 5.73 -29.10 1.31
N ILE A 93 4.52 -29.52 1.72
CA ILE A 93 3.81 -28.97 2.88
C ILE A 93 3.72 -29.94 4.06
N GLY A 94 4.51 -31.02 4.04
CA GLY A 94 4.47 -32.08 5.04
C GLY A 94 3.14 -32.86 5.06
N ALA A 95 2.40 -32.87 3.95
CA ALA A 95 1.19 -33.65 3.78
C ALA A 95 1.49 -34.95 3.00
N THR A 96 0.68 -35.99 3.20
CA THR A 96 0.92 -37.29 2.59
C THR A 96 0.25 -37.50 1.24
N SER A 97 -0.84 -36.78 0.95
CA SER A 97 -1.67 -37.05 -0.23
C SER A 97 -2.24 -35.82 -0.92
N VAL A 98 -2.58 -34.78 -0.16
CA VAL A 98 -3.22 -33.56 -0.67
C VAL A 98 -2.21 -32.42 -0.74
N SER A 99 -2.04 -31.83 -1.92
CA SER A 99 -1.15 -30.69 -2.14
C SER A 99 -1.78 -29.38 -1.68
N LEU A 100 -0.97 -28.32 -1.59
CA LEU A 100 -1.49 -27.00 -1.25
C LEU A 100 -2.49 -26.49 -2.29
N LEU A 101 -2.24 -26.77 -3.58
CA LEU A 101 -3.13 -26.33 -4.64
C LEU A 101 -4.47 -27.06 -4.60
N GLU A 102 -4.49 -28.34 -4.22
CA GLU A 102 -5.75 -29.07 -3.98
C GLU A 102 -6.52 -28.50 -2.79
N ARG A 103 -5.84 -28.14 -1.70
CA ARG A 103 -6.48 -27.41 -0.58
C ARG A 103 -7.08 -26.09 -1.03
N LEU A 104 -6.34 -25.32 -1.82
CA LEU A 104 -6.82 -24.07 -2.40
C LEU A 104 -8.06 -24.31 -3.29
N HIS A 105 -8.02 -25.35 -4.12
CA HIS A 105 -9.15 -25.71 -4.98
C HIS A 105 -10.42 -25.98 -4.16
N ASP A 106 -10.32 -26.80 -3.11
CA ASP A 106 -11.44 -27.11 -2.22
C ASP A 106 -11.97 -25.84 -1.54
N ALA A 107 -11.06 -25.06 -0.93
CA ALA A 107 -11.40 -23.81 -0.24
C ALA A 107 -12.06 -22.77 -1.16
N ALA A 108 -11.50 -22.58 -2.37
CA ALA A 108 -12.01 -21.63 -3.36
C ALA A 108 -13.33 -22.08 -3.96
N THR A 109 -13.56 -23.39 -4.12
CA THR A 109 -14.84 -23.92 -4.61
C THR A 109 -15.94 -23.72 -3.58
N ASP A 110 -15.67 -24.02 -2.31
CA ASP A 110 -16.62 -23.84 -1.20
C ASP A 110 -17.00 -22.36 -0.99
N ASN A 111 -16.13 -21.43 -1.41
CA ASN A 111 -16.29 -19.99 -1.21
C ASN A 111 -16.37 -19.18 -2.51
N ALA A 112 -16.64 -19.83 -3.65
CA ALA A 112 -16.57 -19.21 -4.98
C ALA A 112 -17.47 -17.97 -5.13
N ALA A 113 -18.57 -17.89 -4.37
CA ALA A 113 -19.51 -16.78 -4.38
C ALA A 113 -19.19 -15.65 -3.38
N ASN A 114 -18.26 -15.87 -2.45
CA ASN A 114 -18.13 -15.03 -1.27
C ASN A 114 -17.07 -13.92 -1.42
N GLY A 115 -16.28 -13.89 -2.50
CA GLY A 115 -15.18 -12.91 -2.60
C GLY A 115 -14.11 -13.14 -1.52
N ALA A 116 -13.81 -14.40 -1.23
CA ALA A 116 -12.76 -14.78 -0.30
C ALA A 116 -11.37 -14.69 -0.96
N ARG A 117 -10.34 -14.37 -0.17
CA ARG A 117 -8.93 -14.49 -0.55
C ARG A 117 -8.25 -15.58 0.28
N PHE A 118 -7.31 -16.27 -0.35
CA PHE A 118 -6.53 -17.34 0.27
C PHE A 118 -5.06 -16.97 0.26
N ASN A 119 -4.47 -16.87 1.45
CA ASN A 119 -3.13 -16.35 1.67
C ASN A 119 -2.22 -17.48 2.15
N LEU A 120 -1.24 -17.85 1.33
CA LEU A 120 -0.11 -18.66 1.79
C LEU A 120 0.94 -17.74 2.41
N ILE A 121 1.25 -17.95 3.69
CA ILE A 121 2.35 -17.30 4.39
C ILE A 121 3.49 -18.30 4.53
N SER A 122 4.66 -18.01 3.96
CA SER A 122 5.83 -18.90 4.04
C SER A 122 7.09 -18.18 4.51
N ALA A 123 7.82 -18.82 5.43
CA ALA A 123 9.15 -18.35 5.83
C ALA A 123 10.21 -18.54 4.73
N TRP A 124 10.02 -19.49 3.82
CA TRP A 124 10.93 -19.71 2.70
C TRP A 124 10.71 -18.69 1.59
N PRO A 125 11.79 -18.22 0.93
CA PRO A 125 11.68 -17.37 -0.24
C PRO A 125 11.20 -18.15 -1.46
N ILE A 126 10.65 -17.47 -2.45
CA ILE A 126 10.47 -18.05 -3.79
C ILE A 126 11.84 -18.22 -4.43
N HIS A 127 12.11 -19.38 -5.03
CA HIS A 127 13.39 -19.64 -5.68
C HIS A 127 13.60 -18.65 -6.85
N PRO A 128 14.71 -17.91 -6.92
CA PRO A 128 14.90 -16.85 -7.92
C PRO A 128 14.90 -17.37 -9.36
N ASP A 129 15.44 -18.57 -9.60
CA ASP A 129 15.48 -19.20 -10.93
C ASP A 129 14.20 -19.98 -11.28
N ASN A 130 13.21 -20.04 -10.38
CA ASN A 130 11.96 -20.72 -10.66
C ASN A 130 10.96 -19.76 -11.32
N ASP A 131 10.19 -20.26 -12.28
CA ASP A 131 9.18 -19.48 -13.01
C ASP A 131 8.14 -18.80 -12.08
N LEU A 132 7.92 -19.33 -10.87
CA LEU A 132 7.03 -18.73 -9.87
C LEU A 132 7.47 -17.32 -9.46
N ALA A 133 8.79 -17.03 -9.44
CA ALA A 133 9.32 -15.73 -9.06
C ALA A 133 8.83 -14.60 -9.98
N GLU A 134 8.56 -14.91 -11.25
CA GLU A 134 8.02 -13.95 -12.20
C GLU A 134 6.49 -13.80 -12.08
N LEU A 135 5.83 -14.85 -11.59
CA LEU A 135 4.37 -14.96 -11.52
C LEU A 135 3.78 -14.35 -10.25
N VAL A 136 4.49 -14.34 -9.13
CA VAL A 136 3.99 -13.74 -7.89
C VAL A 136 4.26 -12.24 -7.90
N SER A 137 3.20 -11.46 -7.72
CA SER A 137 3.27 -10.00 -7.64
C SER A 137 3.87 -9.56 -6.31
N ARG A 138 4.82 -8.63 -6.35
CA ARG A 138 5.36 -7.97 -5.14
C ARG A 138 4.40 -6.95 -4.54
N ARG A 139 3.22 -6.75 -5.14
CA ARG A 139 2.21 -5.82 -4.64
C ARG A 139 1.53 -6.40 -3.40
N ASN A 140 0.77 -7.48 -3.55
CA ASN A 140 0.04 -8.14 -2.46
C ASN A 140 0.17 -9.68 -2.49
N GLY A 141 1.18 -10.21 -3.18
CA GLY A 141 1.38 -11.65 -3.33
C GLY A 141 0.46 -12.31 -4.37
N GLU A 142 -0.38 -11.57 -5.08
CA GLU A 142 -1.28 -12.13 -6.09
C GLU A 142 -0.55 -12.65 -7.33
N LEU A 143 -1.11 -13.67 -7.98
CA LEU A 143 -0.55 -14.14 -9.24
C LEU A 143 -0.77 -13.10 -10.36
N ARG A 144 0.25 -12.86 -11.16
CA ARG A 144 0.20 -12.04 -12.38
C ARG A 144 -0.51 -12.82 -13.47
N MET A 145 -1.84 -12.67 -13.51
CA MET A 145 -2.73 -13.43 -14.38
C MET A 145 -2.41 -13.21 -15.86
N GLU A 146 -2.00 -12.00 -16.22
CA GLU A 146 -1.55 -11.62 -17.55
C GLU A 146 -0.29 -12.37 -18.00
N LYS A 147 0.57 -12.75 -17.05
CA LYS A 147 1.78 -13.55 -17.31
C LYS A 147 1.49 -15.04 -17.28
N LEU A 148 0.71 -15.49 -16.30
CA LEU A 148 0.36 -16.89 -16.17
C LEU A 148 -0.55 -17.34 -17.32
N PHE A 149 -1.49 -16.51 -17.78
CA PHE A 149 -2.45 -16.82 -18.85
C PHE A 149 -2.18 -15.95 -20.08
N ASP A 150 -0.99 -16.11 -20.65
CA ASP A 150 -0.45 -15.36 -21.79
C ASP A 150 -0.94 -15.84 -23.18
N GLY A 151 -1.86 -16.79 -23.23
CA GLY A 151 -2.40 -17.37 -24.47
C GLY A 151 -1.47 -18.36 -25.18
N THR A 152 -0.33 -18.71 -24.58
CA THR A 152 0.58 -19.71 -25.16
C THR A 152 0.06 -21.16 -24.99
N SER A 153 0.61 -22.11 -25.75
CA SER A 153 0.27 -23.54 -25.60
C SER A 153 1.00 -24.19 -24.42
N ASP A 154 0.57 -25.39 -24.03
CA ASP A 154 1.19 -26.25 -22.99
C ASP A 154 2.68 -26.57 -23.20
N ARG A 155 3.25 -26.22 -24.36
CA ARG A 155 4.68 -26.39 -24.65
C ARG A 155 5.56 -25.25 -24.09
N SER A 156 5.00 -24.07 -23.84
CA SER A 156 5.73 -22.93 -23.27
C SER A 156 6.05 -23.16 -21.78
N ALA A 157 6.95 -22.36 -21.21
CA ALA A 157 7.25 -22.43 -19.78
C ALA A 157 5.98 -22.26 -18.92
N LYS A 158 5.22 -21.19 -19.15
CA LYS A 158 3.96 -20.93 -18.41
C LYS A 158 2.87 -21.94 -18.76
N GLY A 159 2.82 -22.43 -20.00
CA GLY A 159 1.91 -23.50 -20.42
C GLY A 159 2.14 -24.82 -19.68
N LYS A 160 3.40 -25.17 -19.39
CA LYS A 160 3.73 -26.36 -18.57
C LYS A 160 3.22 -26.22 -17.14
N ILE A 161 3.35 -25.03 -16.54
CA ILE A 161 2.82 -24.73 -15.19
C ILE A 161 1.30 -24.89 -15.20
N ARG A 162 0.61 -24.23 -16.13
CA ARG A 162 -0.85 -24.34 -16.28
C ARG A 162 -1.29 -25.79 -16.46
N LYS A 163 -0.61 -26.53 -17.35
CA LYS A 163 -0.89 -27.95 -17.58
C LYS A 163 -0.73 -28.77 -16.30
N ALA A 164 0.41 -28.66 -15.62
CA ALA A 164 0.68 -29.43 -14.40
C ALA A 164 -0.34 -29.13 -13.30
N TRP A 165 -0.73 -27.86 -13.13
CA TRP A 165 -1.75 -27.45 -12.18
C TRP A 165 -3.14 -27.98 -12.56
N ARG A 166 -3.57 -27.87 -13.83
CA ARG A 166 -4.84 -28.44 -14.30
C ARG A 166 -4.89 -29.95 -14.10
N GLU A 167 -3.82 -30.67 -14.44
CA GLU A 167 -3.75 -32.13 -14.27
C GLU A 167 -3.82 -32.53 -12.79
N ARG A 168 -3.09 -31.83 -11.90
CA ARG A 168 -3.16 -32.08 -10.46
C ARG A 168 -4.58 -31.85 -9.91
N LEU A 169 -5.20 -30.74 -10.31
CA LEU A 169 -6.54 -30.35 -9.86
C LEU A 169 -7.67 -31.05 -10.62
N LYS A 170 -7.35 -31.84 -11.64
CA LYS A 170 -8.32 -32.51 -12.54
C LYS A 170 -9.28 -31.54 -13.22
N LEU A 171 -8.75 -30.39 -13.66
CA LEU A 171 -9.51 -29.34 -14.37
C LEU A 171 -9.42 -29.54 -15.88
N ASN A 172 -10.48 -29.16 -16.59
CA ASN A 172 -10.61 -29.36 -18.04
C ASN A 172 -10.09 -28.18 -18.86
N SER A 173 -9.91 -27.00 -18.25
CA SER A 173 -9.56 -25.77 -18.98
C SER A 173 -8.74 -24.78 -18.17
N ASP A 174 -8.08 -23.85 -18.88
CA ASP A 174 -7.43 -22.69 -18.26
C ASP A 174 -8.43 -21.76 -17.57
N ASP A 175 -9.66 -21.67 -18.05
CA ASP A 175 -10.69 -20.82 -17.43
C ASP A 175 -11.12 -21.36 -16.06
N GLU A 176 -11.20 -22.68 -15.90
CA GLU A 176 -11.41 -23.32 -14.59
C GLU A 176 -10.23 -23.04 -13.65
N LEU A 177 -8.99 -23.26 -14.11
CA LEU A 177 -7.80 -22.97 -13.30
C LEU A 177 -7.74 -21.50 -12.88
N LYS A 178 -8.06 -20.60 -13.81
CA LYS A 178 -8.08 -19.16 -13.59
C LYS A 178 -9.00 -18.78 -12.43
N LYS A 179 -10.19 -19.38 -12.32
CA LYS A 179 -11.12 -19.13 -11.20
C LYS A 179 -10.52 -19.53 -9.86
N ILE A 180 -9.83 -20.67 -9.80
CA ILE A 180 -9.22 -21.21 -8.58
C ILE A 180 -8.05 -20.37 -8.09
N VAL A 181 -7.17 -19.93 -9.00
CA VAL A 181 -5.94 -19.23 -8.61
C VAL A 181 -6.10 -17.71 -8.52
N THR A 182 -7.20 -17.14 -9.04
CA THR A 182 -7.51 -15.71 -8.93
C THR A 182 -7.53 -15.19 -7.48
N PRO A 183 -8.18 -15.86 -6.50
CA PRO A 183 -8.19 -15.44 -5.10
C PRO A 183 -6.92 -15.77 -4.31
N PHE A 184 -5.94 -16.46 -4.92
CA PHE A 184 -4.74 -16.94 -4.24
C PHE A 184 -3.64 -15.87 -4.14
N ARG A 185 -3.04 -15.75 -2.96
CA ARG A 185 -1.92 -14.86 -2.64
C ARG A 185 -0.79 -15.67 -2.02
N ILE A 186 0.44 -15.37 -2.40
CA ILE A 186 1.66 -15.99 -1.89
C ILE A 186 2.54 -14.90 -1.29
N HIS A 187 2.80 -14.99 0.01
CA HIS A 187 3.66 -14.09 0.76
C HIS A 187 4.94 -14.84 1.17
N ALA A 188 5.99 -14.71 0.36
CA ALA A 188 7.21 -15.52 0.47
C ALA A 188 8.47 -14.77 -0.05
N PRO A 189 9.53 -14.57 0.76
CA PRO A 189 9.57 -14.88 2.18
C PRO A 189 8.71 -13.89 2.96
N TYR A 190 8.03 -14.38 3.98
CA TYR A 190 7.38 -13.53 4.96
C TYR A 190 8.34 -13.22 6.14
N GLN A 191 7.84 -12.49 7.13
CA GLN A 191 8.64 -11.97 8.23
C GLN A 191 9.21 -13.08 9.13
N SER A 192 10.37 -12.83 9.75
CA SER A 192 10.87 -13.71 10.81
C SER A 192 10.03 -13.57 12.09
N LEU A 193 10.13 -14.53 13.01
CA LEU A 193 9.45 -14.46 14.33
C LEU A 193 9.79 -13.17 15.10
N ASP A 194 11.04 -12.69 15.03
CA ASP A 194 11.46 -11.43 15.67
C ASP A 194 10.86 -10.21 14.99
N ALA A 195 10.82 -10.19 13.65
CA ALA A 195 10.17 -9.11 12.90
C ALA A 195 8.65 -9.08 13.18
N LEU A 196 8.00 -10.24 13.24
CA LEU A 196 6.60 -10.36 13.64
C LEU A 196 6.36 -9.84 15.06
N ARG A 197 7.26 -10.13 16.01
CA ARG A 197 7.16 -9.61 17.39
C ARG A 197 7.18 -8.08 17.42
N LYS A 198 8.13 -7.46 16.70
CA LYS A 198 8.26 -6.00 16.63
C LYS A 198 7.04 -5.34 16.00
N GLU A 199 6.56 -5.89 14.89
CA GLU A 199 5.33 -5.43 14.23
C GLU A 199 4.11 -5.62 15.12
N LEU A 200 3.99 -6.76 15.80
CA LEU A 200 2.88 -7.04 16.70
C LEU A 200 2.87 -6.07 17.89
N ASN A 201 4.02 -5.82 18.53
CA ASN A 201 4.11 -4.86 19.62
C ASN A 201 3.59 -3.47 19.22
N PHE A 202 3.96 -2.99 18.04
CA PHE A 202 3.41 -1.76 17.49
C PHE A 202 1.87 -1.83 17.41
N ARG A 203 1.31 -2.88 16.80
CA ARG A 203 -0.15 -3.01 16.66
C ARG A 203 -0.88 -3.15 17.99
N LEU A 204 -0.29 -3.82 18.96
CA LEU A 204 -0.86 -3.98 20.31
C LEU A 204 -1.05 -2.62 20.97
N GLU A 205 -0.04 -1.73 20.92
CA GLU A 205 -0.15 -0.37 21.47
C GLU A 205 -1.34 0.38 20.86
N PHE A 206 -1.47 0.37 19.54
CA PHE A 206 -2.58 1.04 18.84
C PHE A 206 -3.95 0.42 19.17
N ALA A 207 -3.99 -0.90 19.36
CA ALA A 207 -5.19 -1.63 19.74
C ALA A 207 -5.60 -1.41 21.21
N GLY A 208 -4.79 -0.72 22.02
CA GLY A 208 -5.04 -0.58 23.46
C GLY A 208 -4.69 -1.84 24.25
N LEU A 209 -3.80 -2.67 23.72
CA LEU A 209 -3.33 -3.92 24.31
C LEU A 209 -1.89 -3.78 24.80
N LYS A 210 -1.56 -4.53 25.87
CA LYS A 210 -0.25 -4.49 26.51
C LYS A 210 0.85 -5.06 25.59
N PRO A 211 1.89 -4.28 25.23
CA PRO A 211 3.00 -4.76 24.40
C PRO A 211 3.85 -5.78 25.13
N VAL A 212 4.39 -6.75 24.40
CA VAL A 212 5.26 -7.79 24.96
C VAL A 212 6.65 -7.24 25.22
N ASP A 213 7.02 -7.15 26.49
CA ASP A 213 8.33 -6.68 26.94
C ASP A 213 9.47 -7.54 26.39
N ASP A 214 10.43 -6.90 25.71
CA ASP A 214 11.63 -7.50 25.12
C ASP A 214 12.51 -8.26 26.14
N GLY A 215 12.40 -7.93 27.43
CA GLY A 215 13.07 -8.66 28.52
C GLY A 215 12.42 -10.00 28.87
N HIS A 216 11.21 -10.29 28.38
CA HIS A 216 10.48 -11.53 28.65
C HIS A 216 10.71 -12.59 27.56
N VAL A 217 11.11 -13.78 28.00
CA VAL A 217 11.32 -14.96 27.12
C VAL A 217 9.99 -15.50 26.59
N GLY A 218 8.93 -15.46 27.39
CA GLY A 218 7.60 -15.91 27.01
C GLY A 218 6.82 -14.86 26.23
N HIS A 219 5.95 -15.31 25.33
CA HIS A 219 5.02 -14.46 24.58
C HIS A 219 3.59 -14.79 25.00
N TYR A 220 3.03 -14.00 25.92
CA TYR A 220 1.75 -14.31 26.55
C TYR A 220 0.57 -14.30 25.56
N TYR A 221 0.67 -13.62 24.42
CA TYR A 221 -0.31 -13.73 23.34
C TYR A 221 -0.23 -15.08 22.62
N ASP A 222 0.96 -15.65 22.43
CA ASP A 222 1.15 -16.96 21.78
C ASP A 222 0.51 -18.04 22.67
N ASP A 223 0.73 -17.95 23.99
CA ASP A 223 0.10 -18.84 24.96
C ASP A 223 -1.41 -18.64 25.09
N LEU A 224 -1.88 -17.39 25.07
CA LEU A 224 -3.30 -17.07 25.23
C LEU A 224 -4.14 -17.71 24.13
N ILE A 225 -3.79 -17.46 22.86
CA ILE A 225 -4.61 -17.99 21.75
C ILE A 225 -4.61 -19.51 21.71
N ARG A 226 -3.48 -20.16 22.03
CA ARG A 226 -3.41 -21.62 22.15
C ARG A 226 -4.33 -22.17 23.24
N LYS A 227 -4.37 -21.53 24.41
CA LYS A 227 -5.24 -21.95 25.52
C LYS A 227 -6.71 -21.72 25.20
N LEU A 228 -7.05 -20.58 24.59
CA LEU A 228 -8.41 -20.30 24.13
C LEU A 228 -8.87 -21.35 23.10
N HIS A 229 -8.01 -21.66 22.13
CA HIS A 229 -8.25 -22.73 21.16
C HIS A 229 -8.44 -24.10 21.84
N GLY A 230 -7.57 -24.46 22.80
CA GLY A 230 -7.69 -25.69 23.59
C GLY A 230 -9.00 -25.78 24.37
N ASN A 231 -9.60 -24.65 24.72
CA ASN A 231 -10.92 -24.55 25.37
C ASN A 231 -12.09 -24.49 24.36
N GLY A 232 -11.83 -24.68 23.07
CA GLY A 232 -12.85 -24.71 22.02
C GLY A 232 -13.28 -23.33 21.51
N MET A 233 -12.52 -22.26 21.79
CA MET A 233 -12.75 -20.94 21.22
C MET A 233 -11.89 -20.78 19.95
N HIS A 234 -12.54 -20.74 18.78
CA HIS A 234 -11.87 -20.72 17.47
C HIS A 234 -12.00 -19.39 16.74
N ASP A 235 -12.89 -18.51 17.18
CA ASP A 235 -13.12 -17.23 16.53
C ASP A 235 -13.65 -16.20 17.52
N PHE A 236 -13.39 -14.94 17.20
CA PHE A 236 -13.59 -13.82 18.10
C PHE A 236 -14.07 -12.59 17.31
N ASP A 237 -15.08 -11.92 17.85
CA ASP A 237 -15.38 -10.53 17.54
C ASP A 237 -14.63 -9.57 18.50
N ARG A 238 -14.83 -8.26 18.34
CA ARG A 238 -14.19 -7.24 19.17
C ARG A 238 -14.46 -7.44 20.66
N ASP A 239 -15.70 -7.72 21.05
CA ASP A 239 -16.12 -7.74 22.46
C ASP A 239 -15.68 -9.03 23.16
N SER A 240 -15.81 -10.17 22.48
CA SER A 240 -15.30 -11.46 22.99
C SER A 240 -13.79 -11.45 23.14
N LEU A 241 -13.04 -10.95 22.15
CA LEU A 241 -11.58 -10.85 22.27
C LEU A 241 -11.16 -9.86 23.36
N ARG A 242 -11.84 -8.72 23.47
CA ARG A 242 -11.60 -7.76 24.57
C ARG A 242 -11.76 -8.45 25.92
N THR A 243 -12.86 -9.18 26.11
CA THR A 243 -13.15 -9.88 27.37
C THR A 243 -12.05 -10.87 27.72
N CYS A 244 -11.52 -11.62 26.74
CA CYS A 244 -10.38 -12.51 26.94
C CYS A 244 -9.13 -11.73 27.37
N CYS A 245 -8.80 -10.62 26.68
CA CYS A 245 -7.65 -9.79 27.02
C CYS A 245 -7.77 -9.10 28.38
N GLU A 246 -8.96 -8.66 28.76
CA GLU A 246 -9.25 -8.08 30.09
C GLU A 246 -9.06 -9.12 31.20
N GLY A 247 -9.56 -10.34 31.00
CA GLY A 247 -9.40 -11.44 31.96
C GLY A 247 -7.94 -11.81 32.25
N GLU A 248 -7.05 -11.57 31.30
CA GLU A 248 -5.60 -11.82 31.41
C GLU A 248 -4.78 -10.55 31.74
N GLY A 249 -5.45 -9.41 32.00
CA GLY A 249 -4.78 -8.14 32.33
C GLY A 249 -3.99 -7.53 31.17
N LEU A 250 -4.37 -7.84 29.93
CA LEU A 250 -3.71 -7.37 28.70
C LEU A 250 -4.39 -6.13 28.08
N TRP A 251 -5.62 -5.82 28.47
CA TRP A 251 -6.33 -4.63 28.01
C TRP A 251 -5.90 -3.38 28.81
N LEU A 252 -5.47 -2.32 28.12
CA LEU A 252 -4.99 -1.08 28.74
C LEU A 252 -6.09 -0.02 28.93
N GLY A 253 -7.33 -0.29 28.50
CA GLY A 253 -8.48 0.58 28.76
C GLY A 253 -8.83 1.59 27.66
N HIS A 254 -7.94 1.84 26.70
CA HIS A 254 -8.21 2.74 25.58
C HIS A 254 -7.47 2.33 24.31
N ALA A 255 -8.18 2.24 23.18
CA ALA A 255 -7.54 2.32 21.86
C ALA A 255 -7.16 3.78 21.58
N ALA A 256 -6.17 4.03 20.71
CA ALA A 256 -5.74 5.40 20.39
C ALA A 256 -6.94 6.30 20.00
N GLU A 257 -7.02 7.50 20.58
CA GLU A 257 -8.18 8.39 20.43
C GLU A 257 -8.52 8.67 18.96
N THR A 258 -9.81 8.59 18.63
CA THR A 258 -10.33 9.07 17.36
C THR A 258 -10.27 10.59 17.33
N SER A 259 -9.58 11.14 16.33
CA SER A 259 -9.68 12.57 15.99
C SER A 259 -11.15 12.94 15.71
N ASP A 260 -11.50 14.19 15.99
CA ASP A 260 -12.74 14.84 15.53
C ASP A 260 -12.86 14.95 14.00
N ARG A 261 -11.81 14.56 13.26
CA ARG A 261 -11.74 14.59 11.80
C ARG A 261 -12.11 13.24 11.20
N ILE A 262 -12.93 13.25 10.14
CA ILE A 262 -13.26 12.08 9.34
C ILE A 262 -12.02 11.67 8.52
N PRO A 263 -11.45 10.47 8.72
CA PRO A 263 -10.29 10.03 7.97
C PRO A 263 -10.69 9.51 6.59
N ILE A 264 -10.00 10.01 5.57
CA ILE A 264 -10.18 9.62 4.16
C ILE A 264 -8.82 9.13 3.64
N GLY A 265 -8.82 7.99 2.95
CA GLY A 265 -7.61 7.39 2.40
C GLY A 265 -7.60 7.32 0.88
N ILE A 266 -6.43 7.59 0.29
CA ILE A 266 -6.12 7.21 -1.10
C ILE A 266 -4.81 6.43 -1.07
N ARG A 267 -4.82 5.21 -1.61
CA ARG A 267 -3.60 4.41 -1.82
C ARG A 267 -3.36 4.09 -3.28
N SER A 268 -2.11 4.23 -3.73
CA SER A 268 -1.68 3.77 -5.06
C SER A 268 -0.52 2.78 -5.01
N PHE A 269 0.01 2.47 -3.83
CA PHE A 269 0.93 1.36 -3.56
C PHE A 269 0.64 0.81 -2.15
N LEU A 270 1.11 -0.41 -1.86
CA LEU A 270 0.74 -1.10 -0.61
C LEU A 270 1.66 -0.84 0.57
N ARG A 271 2.96 -0.63 0.33
CA ARG A 271 3.97 -0.54 1.40
C ARG A 271 3.53 0.48 2.47
N PHE A 272 3.30 0.00 3.70
CA PHE A 272 2.80 0.74 4.89
C PHE A 272 1.32 1.19 4.82
N ALA A 273 0.57 0.77 3.81
CA ALA A 273 -0.83 1.09 3.55
C ALA A 273 -1.69 -0.18 3.39
N GLU A 274 -1.19 -1.31 3.87
CA GLU A 274 -1.79 -2.64 3.74
C GLU A 274 -3.19 -2.70 4.35
N HIS A 275 -3.38 -2.03 5.49
CA HIS A 275 -4.64 -1.97 6.24
C HIS A 275 -5.22 -0.55 6.33
N LEU A 276 -4.98 0.29 5.32
CA LEU A 276 -5.47 1.67 5.34
C LEU A 276 -7.02 1.74 5.44
N GLU A 277 -7.72 0.70 5.01
CA GLU A 277 -9.16 0.56 5.16
C GLU A 277 -9.66 0.58 6.62
N ASP A 278 -8.85 0.14 7.58
CA ASP A 278 -9.23 0.12 9.01
C ASP A 278 -8.90 1.45 9.71
N GLN A 279 -8.11 2.30 9.05
CA GLN A 279 -7.73 3.62 9.52
C GLN A 279 -8.63 4.72 8.93
N THR A 280 -9.48 4.39 7.96
CA THR A 280 -10.22 5.38 7.17
C THR A 280 -11.71 5.07 7.12
N ALA A 281 -12.53 6.12 7.18
CA ALA A 281 -13.96 6.01 6.95
C ALA A 281 -14.23 5.63 5.48
N HIS A 282 -13.51 6.28 4.56
CA HIS A 282 -13.60 6.07 3.12
C HIS A 282 -12.21 5.84 2.52
N LEU A 283 -12.07 4.82 1.66
CA LEU A 283 -10.81 4.48 1.00
C LEU A 283 -10.99 4.38 -0.52
N LEU A 284 -10.13 5.08 -1.27
CA LEU A 284 -9.91 4.83 -2.68
C LEU A 284 -8.64 3.97 -2.88
N CYS A 285 -8.84 2.75 -3.38
CA CYS A 285 -7.76 1.84 -3.72
C CYS A 285 -7.47 1.86 -5.23
N LEU A 286 -6.33 2.44 -5.62
CA LEU A 286 -5.90 2.56 -7.02
C LEU A 286 -4.92 1.46 -7.45
N LEU A 287 -4.63 0.50 -6.57
CA LEU A 287 -3.62 -0.54 -6.77
C LEU A 287 -3.73 -1.24 -8.12
N ARG A 288 -4.95 -1.49 -8.62
CA ARG A 288 -5.22 -2.14 -9.92
C ARG A 288 -4.49 -1.51 -11.11
N TYR A 289 -4.18 -0.22 -11.03
CA TYR A 289 -3.51 0.52 -12.10
C TYR A 289 -1.98 0.46 -12.01
N PHE A 290 -1.43 -0.06 -10.92
CA PHE A 290 0.00 -0.06 -10.65
C PHE A 290 0.55 -1.48 -10.47
N ASP A 291 1.81 -1.66 -10.85
CA ASP A 291 2.68 -2.76 -10.44
C ASP A 291 3.75 -2.17 -9.51
N VAL A 292 3.61 -2.45 -8.21
CA VAL A 292 4.34 -1.74 -7.14
C VAL A 292 4.10 -0.23 -7.22
N ARG A 293 5.02 0.53 -7.81
CA ARG A 293 4.92 1.99 -8.04
C ARG A 293 4.83 2.37 -9.52
N HIS A 294 4.91 1.40 -10.44
CA HIS A 294 4.88 1.68 -11.87
C HIS A 294 3.45 1.57 -12.40
N ILE A 295 2.98 2.58 -13.13
CA ILE A 295 1.68 2.50 -13.80
C ILE A 295 1.73 1.39 -14.86
N ARG A 296 0.70 0.54 -14.92
CA ARG A 296 0.60 -0.57 -15.88
C ARG A 296 0.36 -0.08 -17.30
N ASN A 297 -0.46 0.96 -17.44
CA ASN A 297 -0.76 1.62 -18.71
C ASN A 297 -0.71 3.12 -18.49
N ALA A 298 0.17 3.82 -19.23
CA ALA A 298 0.33 5.26 -19.11
C ALA A 298 -0.99 6.04 -19.33
N ALA A 299 -1.88 5.55 -20.21
CA ALA A 299 -3.18 6.17 -20.47
C ALA A 299 -4.11 6.14 -19.24
N SER A 300 -3.93 5.18 -18.33
CA SER A 300 -4.76 5.06 -17.12
C SER A 300 -4.59 6.22 -16.16
N TRP A 301 -3.49 6.98 -16.23
CA TRP A 301 -3.37 8.22 -15.45
C TRP A 301 -4.54 9.17 -15.74
N GLN A 302 -4.84 9.40 -17.02
CA GLN A 302 -5.87 10.35 -17.45
C GLN A 302 -7.25 9.70 -17.54
N ASN A 303 -7.33 8.46 -18.02
CA ASN A 303 -8.61 7.80 -18.30
C ASN A 303 -9.25 7.21 -17.04
N ASP A 304 -8.45 6.83 -16.04
CA ASP A 304 -8.92 6.06 -14.89
C ASP A 304 -8.60 6.73 -13.55
N VAL A 305 -7.32 6.93 -13.26
CA VAL A 305 -6.81 7.37 -11.94
C VAL A 305 -7.31 8.78 -11.63
N GLY A 306 -7.08 9.74 -12.53
CA GLY A 306 -7.50 11.13 -12.34
C GLY A 306 -9.01 11.26 -12.08
N PRO A 307 -9.87 10.73 -12.97
CA PRO A 307 -11.33 10.77 -12.78
C PRO A 307 -11.79 10.12 -11.48
N GLN A 308 -11.20 8.98 -11.07
CA GLN A 308 -11.56 8.32 -9.82
C GLN A 308 -11.16 9.12 -8.58
N VAL A 309 -9.98 9.74 -8.56
CA VAL A 309 -9.55 10.61 -7.45
C VAL A 309 -10.50 11.80 -7.32
N LYS A 310 -10.84 12.45 -8.44
CA LYS A 310 -11.78 13.59 -8.48
C LYS A 310 -13.16 13.20 -7.97
N ALA A 311 -13.73 12.11 -8.48
CA ALA A 311 -15.03 11.63 -8.06
C ALA A 311 -15.05 11.23 -6.58
N PHE A 312 -14.02 10.51 -6.12
CA PHE A 312 -13.90 10.08 -4.73
C PHE A 312 -13.84 11.24 -3.76
N LEU A 313 -12.97 12.22 -3.99
CA LEU A 313 -12.85 13.38 -3.10
C LEU A 313 -14.11 14.24 -3.12
N SER A 314 -14.72 14.45 -4.29
CA SER A 314 -15.95 15.24 -4.41
C SER A 314 -17.15 14.60 -3.70
N SER A 315 -17.21 13.27 -3.65
CA SER A 315 -18.34 12.55 -3.02
C SER A 315 -18.16 12.30 -1.52
N ASN A 316 -16.93 12.33 -1.00
CA ASN A 316 -16.62 12.00 0.39
C ASN A 316 -16.13 13.19 1.22
N THR A 317 -16.12 14.40 0.64
CA THR A 317 -15.79 15.63 1.36
C THR A 317 -16.88 16.69 1.22
N GLY A 318 -16.96 17.59 2.18
CA GLY A 318 -17.94 18.67 2.24
C GLY A 318 -17.47 19.83 3.12
N ARG A 319 -18.33 20.83 3.30
CA ARG A 319 -18.02 22.04 4.10
C ARG A 319 -18.45 21.95 5.56
N SER A 320 -19.28 20.97 5.92
CA SER A 320 -19.82 20.84 7.28
C SER A 320 -18.90 20.08 8.23
N GLU A 321 -18.04 19.21 7.69
CA GLU A 321 -17.17 18.34 8.46
C GLU A 321 -15.71 18.72 8.31
N ARG A 322 -14.88 18.19 9.21
CA ARG A 322 -13.43 18.30 9.17
C ARG A 322 -12.84 16.96 8.76
N TYR A 323 -11.83 16.98 7.91
CA TYR A 323 -11.25 15.77 7.34
C TYR A 323 -9.77 15.62 7.66
N VAL A 324 -9.29 14.39 7.69
CA VAL A 324 -7.86 14.08 7.68
C VAL A 324 -7.57 13.12 6.52
N LEU A 325 -6.61 13.49 5.67
CA LEU A 325 -6.31 12.77 4.44
C LEU A 325 -5.04 11.92 4.60
N HIS A 326 -5.17 10.62 4.38
CA HIS A 326 -4.06 9.70 4.20
C HIS A 326 -3.74 9.59 2.71
N LEU A 327 -2.52 9.99 2.33
CA LEU A 327 -2.02 9.95 0.96
C LEU A 327 -0.83 9.00 0.84
N ASP A 328 -1.08 7.71 1.02
CA ASP A 328 -0.11 6.64 0.69
C ASP A 328 -0.10 6.40 -0.83
N ALA A 329 0.23 7.47 -1.54
CA ALA A 329 0.07 7.58 -2.98
C ALA A 329 1.22 8.35 -3.64
N HIS A 330 1.26 8.29 -4.97
CA HIS A 330 2.20 9.05 -5.79
C HIS A 330 2.01 10.57 -5.64
N SER A 331 3.09 11.35 -5.82
CA SER A 331 3.09 12.81 -5.65
C SER A 331 2.08 13.52 -6.55
N THR A 332 1.88 13.03 -7.77
CA THR A 332 0.86 13.50 -8.71
C THR A 332 -0.56 13.32 -8.18
N ILE A 333 -0.83 12.25 -7.41
CA ILE A 333 -2.14 12.06 -6.78
C ILE A 333 -2.35 13.07 -5.65
N ALA A 334 -1.30 13.39 -4.88
CA ALA A 334 -1.36 14.44 -3.87
C ALA A 334 -1.61 15.83 -4.50
N LEU A 335 -0.92 16.14 -5.59
CA LEU A 335 -1.15 17.33 -6.40
C LEU A 335 -2.60 17.42 -6.88
N LEU A 336 -3.13 16.33 -7.47
CA LEU A 336 -4.51 16.28 -7.93
C LEU A 336 -5.51 16.43 -6.78
N ALA A 337 -5.25 15.80 -5.63
CA ALA A 337 -6.10 15.93 -4.45
C ALA A 337 -6.20 17.39 -3.99
N GLY A 338 -5.07 18.10 -4.00
CA GLY A 338 -5.05 19.54 -3.75
C GLY A 338 -5.83 20.35 -4.79
N HIS A 339 -5.67 20.02 -6.08
CA HIS A 339 -6.39 20.68 -7.17
C HIS A 339 -7.91 20.51 -7.07
N VAL A 340 -8.38 19.33 -6.67
CA VAL A 340 -9.81 19.03 -6.45
C VAL A 340 -10.32 19.76 -5.19
N LEU A 341 -9.54 19.72 -4.11
CA LEU A 341 -9.84 20.40 -2.85
C LEU A 341 -9.17 21.78 -2.79
N ASP A 342 -9.35 22.59 -3.84
CA ASP A 342 -8.72 23.90 -3.95
C ASP A 342 -9.11 24.85 -2.79
N LEU A 343 -8.50 26.03 -2.72
CA LEU A 343 -8.82 26.99 -1.66
C LEU A 343 -10.29 27.47 -1.71
N LYS A 344 -10.95 27.42 -2.88
CA LYS A 344 -12.35 27.84 -3.06
C LYS A 344 -13.36 26.76 -2.66
N SER A 345 -12.94 25.50 -2.58
CA SER A 345 -13.77 24.39 -2.11
C SER A 345 -14.32 24.65 -0.70
N GLY A 346 -13.52 25.31 0.16
CA GLY A 346 -13.84 25.57 1.56
C GLY A 346 -13.78 24.33 2.45
N VAL A 347 -13.21 23.22 1.97
CA VAL A 347 -13.06 21.98 2.73
C VAL A 347 -11.92 22.12 3.74
N ASP A 348 -12.20 21.85 5.02
CA ASP A 348 -11.21 21.75 6.10
C ASP A 348 -10.56 20.36 6.06
N VAL A 349 -9.29 20.32 5.67
CA VAL A 349 -8.53 19.08 5.51
C VAL A 349 -7.13 19.22 6.09
N ALA A 350 -6.80 18.33 7.02
CA ALA A 350 -5.45 18.08 7.49
C ALA A 350 -4.85 16.86 6.76
N LEU A 351 -3.53 16.68 6.79
CA LEU A 351 -2.87 15.53 6.18
C LEU A 351 -2.12 14.68 7.20
N ILE A 352 -2.10 13.37 7.01
CA ILE A 352 -1.15 12.51 7.73
C ILE A 352 0.20 12.60 7.04
N GLN A 353 1.20 13.12 7.74
CA GLN A 353 2.58 13.13 7.28
C GLN A 353 3.35 11.97 7.91
N ARG A 354 3.96 11.15 7.05
CA ARG A 354 4.90 10.07 7.41
C ARG A 354 6.29 10.44 6.89
N GLY A 355 7.37 10.04 7.56
CA GLY A 355 8.73 10.38 7.11
C GLY A 355 9.80 10.12 8.16
N ALA A 356 10.91 10.88 8.10
CA ALA A 356 12.03 10.76 9.05
C ALA A 356 11.66 11.18 10.48
N GLY A 357 10.58 11.94 10.66
CA GLY A 357 9.99 12.26 11.97
C GLY A 357 8.88 11.29 12.38
N LYS A 358 8.32 11.48 13.58
CA LYS A 358 7.11 10.74 14.00
C LYS A 358 5.96 11.03 13.06
N THR A 359 5.16 10.01 12.75
CA THR A 359 3.89 10.20 12.03
C THR A 359 3.02 11.20 12.80
N ALA A 360 2.51 12.20 12.09
CA ALA A 360 1.74 13.28 12.71
C ALA A 360 0.62 13.77 11.78
N ILE A 361 -0.44 14.31 12.39
CA ILE A 361 -1.46 15.09 11.68
C ILE A 361 -0.90 16.49 11.46
N TRP A 362 -0.79 16.88 10.20
CA TRP A 362 -0.36 18.20 9.74
C TRP A 362 -1.61 19.02 9.45
N GLU A 363 -2.06 19.73 10.48
CA GLU A 363 -3.17 20.69 10.39
C GLU A 363 -2.64 22.05 9.96
N PHE A 364 -3.27 22.62 8.94
CA PHE A 364 -2.92 23.96 8.49
C PHE A 364 -3.55 25.00 9.42
N ASN A 365 -2.69 25.67 10.17
CA ASN A 365 -3.03 26.88 10.90
C ASN A 365 -2.34 28.07 10.19
N PRO A 366 -3.09 29.09 9.75
CA PRO A 366 -2.51 30.27 9.15
C PRO A 366 -1.51 30.93 10.09
N VAL A 367 -0.32 31.21 9.59
CA VAL A 367 0.73 31.93 10.31
C VAL A 367 1.18 33.13 9.48
N ALA A 368 1.84 34.09 10.13
CA ALA A 368 2.44 35.21 9.42
C ALA A 368 3.45 34.71 8.36
N PRO A 369 3.61 35.43 7.23
CA PRO A 369 4.64 35.12 6.25
C PRO A 369 6.03 35.04 6.90
N PRO A 370 6.90 34.15 6.43
CA PRO A 370 8.22 34.01 7.02
C PRO A 370 9.06 35.27 6.75
N SER A 371 9.95 35.61 7.69
CA SER A 371 10.88 36.75 7.54
C SER A 371 11.94 36.53 6.46
N SER A 372 12.06 35.31 5.94
CA SER A 372 12.99 34.93 4.89
C SER A 372 12.27 34.07 3.86
N PRO A 373 12.70 34.10 2.57
CA PRO A 373 12.07 33.29 1.53
C PRO A 373 12.06 31.81 1.89
N ALA A 374 10.90 31.16 1.75
CA ALA A 374 10.77 29.72 1.95
C ALA A 374 11.48 28.91 0.84
N VAL A 375 11.66 29.52 -0.33
CA VAL A 375 12.31 28.92 -1.49
C VAL A 375 13.21 29.94 -2.20
N THR A 376 14.22 29.45 -2.89
CA THR A 376 15.02 30.18 -3.86
C THR A 376 14.74 29.63 -5.26
N SER A 377 15.15 30.37 -6.31
CA SER A 377 14.96 29.92 -7.68
C SER A 377 16.12 30.24 -8.61
N ARG A 378 16.33 29.37 -9.59
CA ARG A 378 17.26 29.56 -10.70
C ARG A 378 16.57 29.24 -12.03
N LEU A 379 16.82 30.04 -13.05
CA LEU A 379 16.26 29.82 -14.38
C LEU A 379 17.36 29.35 -15.34
N GLU A 380 17.10 28.28 -16.07
CA GLU A 380 17.99 27.70 -17.08
C GLU A 380 17.31 27.74 -18.45
N ALA A 381 17.99 28.27 -19.47
CA ALA A 381 17.50 28.21 -20.85
C ALA A 381 17.75 26.80 -21.44
N ILE A 382 16.77 26.27 -22.16
CA ILE A 382 16.81 24.91 -22.72
C ILE A 382 16.71 24.94 -24.24
N HIS A 383 15.58 25.41 -24.77
CA HIS A 383 15.33 25.51 -26.21
C HIS A 383 14.83 26.92 -26.56
N ASP A 384 15.58 27.65 -27.35
CA ASP A 384 15.23 29.03 -27.68
C ASP A 384 13.88 29.11 -28.42
N GLY A 385 13.05 30.09 -28.05
CA GLY A 385 11.73 30.33 -28.63
C GLY A 385 10.63 29.29 -28.30
N ALA A 386 10.93 28.23 -27.55
CA ALA A 386 9.94 27.19 -27.25
C ALA A 386 8.92 27.64 -26.17
N PRO A 387 7.62 27.28 -26.29
CA PRO A 387 6.54 27.91 -25.54
C PRO A 387 6.35 27.37 -24.10
N ASP A 388 6.82 26.16 -23.81
CA ASP A 388 6.56 25.49 -22.54
C ASP A 388 7.62 25.83 -21.48
N VAL A 389 7.27 25.62 -20.21
CA VAL A 389 8.20 25.79 -19.08
C VAL A 389 8.19 24.52 -18.26
N ALA A 390 9.38 24.03 -17.93
CA ALA A 390 9.54 22.99 -16.92
C ALA A 390 9.84 23.62 -15.54
N VAL A 391 9.35 22.99 -14.48
CA VAL A 391 9.60 23.38 -13.10
C VAL A 391 10.14 22.18 -12.35
N ALA A 392 11.29 22.36 -11.71
CA ALA A 392 11.88 21.36 -10.82
C ALA A 392 11.73 21.84 -9.37
N ILE A 393 10.85 21.20 -8.59
CA ILE A 393 10.64 21.51 -7.17
C ILE A 393 11.51 20.59 -6.30
N SER A 394 12.57 21.13 -5.73
CA SER A 394 13.55 20.43 -4.89
C SER A 394 13.30 20.73 -3.41
N VAL A 395 12.59 19.84 -2.71
CA VAL A 395 12.33 19.94 -1.26
C VAL A 395 13.00 18.81 -0.49
N SER A 396 12.75 17.56 -0.87
CA SER A 396 13.33 16.39 -0.21
C SER A 396 14.71 16.04 -0.76
N ASN A 397 14.88 16.21 -2.08
CA ASN A 397 16.14 15.99 -2.79
C ASN A 397 16.32 17.11 -3.84
N GLU A 398 17.56 17.37 -4.18
CA GLU A 398 17.91 18.26 -5.30
C GLU A 398 17.72 17.50 -6.62
N ILE A 399 16.88 18.03 -7.52
CA ILE A 399 16.51 17.37 -8.78
C ILE A 399 16.70 18.27 -10.01
N ASP A 400 17.24 19.47 -9.84
CA ASP A 400 17.30 20.48 -10.89
C ASP A 400 18.15 20.02 -12.10
N LEU A 401 19.34 19.46 -11.86
CA LEU A 401 20.21 18.97 -12.94
C LEU A 401 19.59 17.81 -13.72
N GLU A 402 18.95 16.87 -13.02
CA GLU A 402 18.25 15.73 -13.66
C GLU A 402 17.08 16.20 -14.52
N VAL A 403 16.31 17.19 -14.05
CA VAL A 403 15.19 17.75 -14.81
C VAL A 403 15.69 18.55 -16.02
N ILE A 404 16.80 19.28 -15.89
CA ILE A 404 17.43 19.99 -17.02
C ILE A 404 17.87 19.01 -18.09
N GLU A 405 18.54 17.91 -17.70
CA GLU A 405 18.94 16.85 -18.63
C GLU A 405 17.73 16.20 -19.31
N TYR A 406 16.71 15.85 -18.52
CA TYR A 406 15.48 15.25 -19.04
C TYR A 406 14.78 16.18 -20.03
N ALA A 407 14.66 17.47 -19.72
CA ALA A 407 14.02 18.45 -20.58
C ALA A 407 14.75 18.60 -21.92
N ARG A 408 16.08 18.73 -21.89
CA ARG A 408 16.91 18.82 -23.12
C ARG A 408 16.74 17.61 -24.04
N LYS A 409 16.55 16.42 -23.46
CA LYS A 409 16.47 15.17 -24.22
C LYS A 409 15.06 14.83 -24.68
N ASN A 410 14.05 15.08 -23.87
CA ASN A 410 12.70 14.52 -24.06
C ASN A 410 11.61 15.57 -24.27
N LEU A 411 11.86 16.86 -24.00
CA LEU A 411 10.84 17.92 -24.03
C LEU A 411 11.24 19.07 -24.96
N PRO A 412 11.21 18.89 -26.30
CA PRO A 412 11.64 19.91 -27.26
C PRO A 412 10.80 21.20 -27.23
N THR A 413 9.61 21.15 -26.64
CA THR A 413 8.72 22.31 -26.48
C THR A 413 9.05 23.16 -25.25
N VAL A 414 9.90 22.67 -24.33
CA VAL A 414 10.29 23.40 -23.12
C VAL A 414 11.41 24.39 -23.43
N GLY A 415 11.10 25.68 -23.30
CA GLY A 415 12.08 26.73 -23.55
C GLY A 415 13.02 26.99 -22.39
N LYS A 416 12.54 26.76 -21.16
CA LYS A 416 13.30 27.01 -19.93
C LYS A 416 12.88 26.10 -18.79
N VAL A 417 13.82 25.83 -17.89
CA VAL A 417 13.60 25.15 -16.61
C VAL A 417 13.71 26.16 -15.48
N LEU A 418 12.66 26.27 -14.68
CA LEU A 418 12.66 26.98 -13.40
C LEU A 418 12.96 25.98 -12.28
N ALA A 419 14.19 26.00 -11.76
CA ALA A 419 14.56 25.27 -10.57
C ALA A 419 14.11 26.04 -9.34
N VAL A 420 13.30 25.41 -8.48
CA VAL A 420 12.81 25.96 -7.21
C VAL A 420 13.33 25.08 -6.09
N THR A 421 14.07 25.66 -5.14
CA THR A 421 14.74 24.91 -4.08
C THR A 421 14.31 25.44 -2.72
N VAL A 422 13.90 24.55 -1.81
CA VAL A 422 13.56 24.92 -0.43
C VAL A 422 14.77 25.50 0.30
N SER A 423 14.56 26.53 1.12
CA SER A 423 15.62 27.13 1.94
C SER A 423 15.65 26.51 3.36
N PRO A 424 16.84 26.29 3.96
CA PRO A 424 18.19 26.59 3.45
C PRO A 424 18.71 25.57 2.41
N GLY A 425 18.06 24.43 2.26
CA GLY A 425 18.38 23.43 1.25
C GLY A 425 17.47 22.20 1.36
N PRO A 426 17.47 21.32 0.34
CA PRO A 426 16.66 20.12 0.35
C PRO A 426 17.04 19.15 1.48
N GLY A 427 16.06 18.39 1.96
CA GLY A 427 16.31 17.31 2.92
C GLY A 427 15.03 16.70 3.47
N GLN A 428 15.17 15.55 4.13
CA GLN A 428 14.04 14.79 4.70
C GLN A 428 13.31 15.53 5.84
N LEU A 429 13.97 16.53 6.45
CA LEU A 429 13.42 17.38 7.51
C LEU A 429 13.24 18.85 7.06
N ALA A 430 13.35 19.13 5.75
CA ALA A 430 13.29 20.50 5.24
C ALA A 430 11.90 21.15 5.44
N VAL A 431 10.85 20.34 5.55
CA VAL A 431 9.49 20.80 5.86
C VAL A 431 9.18 20.50 7.32
N ARG A 432 8.87 21.54 8.09
CA ARG A 432 8.70 21.46 9.55
C ARG A 432 7.30 21.01 9.94
N ASP A 433 6.31 21.57 9.25
CA ASP A 433 4.89 21.44 9.55
C ASP A 433 4.03 21.84 8.33
N ALA A 434 2.72 21.77 8.48
CA ALA A 434 1.75 22.14 7.45
C ALA A 434 1.87 23.60 7.00
N ALA A 435 2.13 24.53 7.93
CA ALA A 435 2.23 25.95 7.63
C ALA A 435 3.46 26.23 6.75
N HIS A 436 4.61 25.61 7.06
CA HIS A 436 5.81 25.71 6.25
C HIS A 436 5.60 25.09 4.86
N ALA A 437 4.91 23.94 4.77
CA ALA A 437 4.56 23.32 3.50
C ALA A 437 3.70 24.24 2.61
N PHE A 438 2.72 24.91 3.22
CA PHE A 438 1.88 25.90 2.54
C PHE A 438 2.71 27.09 2.02
N GLN A 439 3.61 27.65 2.85
CA GLN A 439 4.48 28.77 2.46
C GLN A 439 5.42 28.40 1.29
N ILE A 440 5.96 27.18 1.29
CA ILE A 440 6.78 26.66 0.18
C ILE A 440 5.94 26.59 -1.10
N ALA A 441 4.74 26.02 -1.02
CA ALA A 441 3.82 25.92 -2.15
C ALA A 441 3.44 27.30 -2.71
N GLU A 442 3.06 28.24 -1.85
CA GLU A 442 2.70 29.61 -2.23
C GLU A 442 3.85 30.34 -2.93
N ALA A 443 5.06 30.27 -2.35
CA ALA A 443 6.23 30.90 -2.91
C ALA A 443 6.62 30.28 -4.27
N ALA A 444 6.53 28.95 -4.41
CA ALA A 444 6.75 28.26 -5.68
C ALA A 444 5.74 28.70 -6.75
N VAL A 445 4.44 28.77 -6.40
CA VAL A 445 3.40 29.24 -7.33
C VAL A 445 3.63 30.69 -7.76
N HIS A 446 4.08 31.55 -6.85
CA HIS A 446 4.42 32.93 -7.17
C HIS A 446 5.56 33.01 -8.19
N LEU A 447 6.65 32.24 -7.97
CA LEU A 447 7.77 32.17 -8.89
C LEU A 447 7.39 31.62 -10.27
N ILE A 448 6.54 30.60 -10.32
CA ILE A 448 6.04 30.02 -11.57
C ILE A 448 5.24 31.07 -12.35
N ARG A 449 4.35 31.81 -11.69
CA ARG A 449 3.55 32.88 -12.34
C ARG A 449 4.45 33.97 -12.91
N ALA A 450 5.45 34.41 -12.15
CA ALA A 450 6.41 35.44 -12.58
C ALA A 450 7.24 35.00 -13.80
N ASN A 451 7.46 33.70 -13.98
CA ASN A 451 8.30 33.16 -15.05
C ASN A 451 7.51 32.56 -16.21
N ARG A 452 6.17 32.65 -16.22
CA ARG A 452 5.38 32.06 -17.30
C ARG A 452 5.40 32.95 -18.57
N PRO A 453 5.62 32.36 -19.76
CA PRO A 453 5.47 33.09 -21.02
C PRO A 453 4.05 33.64 -21.21
N ALA A 454 3.94 34.86 -21.73
CA ALA A 454 2.66 35.52 -21.99
C ALA A 454 1.80 34.79 -23.06
N GLY A 455 2.44 34.05 -23.96
CA GLY A 455 1.79 33.29 -25.03
C GLY A 455 1.07 32.01 -24.58
N GLY A 456 1.06 31.69 -23.29
CA GLY A 456 0.58 30.40 -22.79
C GLY A 456 1.62 29.29 -22.98
N GLY A 457 1.21 28.04 -22.79
CA GLY A 457 2.09 26.87 -22.81
C GLY A 457 1.81 25.89 -21.68
N THR A 458 2.28 24.65 -21.84
CA THR A 458 2.21 23.59 -20.84
C THR A 458 3.27 23.83 -19.77
N LEU A 459 2.86 23.72 -18.51
CA LEU A 459 3.76 23.67 -17.37
C LEU A 459 4.16 22.21 -17.12
N HIS A 460 5.43 21.85 -17.32
CA HIS A 460 5.93 20.51 -17.02
C HIS A 460 6.45 20.47 -15.58
N LEU A 461 5.72 19.80 -14.69
CA LEU A 461 5.98 19.83 -13.25
C LEU A 461 6.70 18.55 -12.79
N PHE A 462 7.90 18.72 -12.26
CA PHE A 462 8.72 17.70 -11.63
C PHE A 462 8.90 18.05 -10.16
N SER A 463 8.79 17.07 -9.27
CA SER A 463 8.87 17.33 -7.82
C SER A 463 9.58 16.23 -7.05
N SER A 464 10.47 16.63 -6.16
CA SER A 464 10.93 15.82 -5.03
C SER A 464 10.49 16.51 -3.75
N ALA A 465 9.27 16.22 -3.30
CA ALA A 465 8.68 16.86 -2.14
C ALA A 465 7.72 15.92 -1.38
N PRO A 466 7.47 16.14 -0.08
CA PRO A 466 6.45 15.41 0.65
C PRO A 466 5.06 15.63 0.03
N ASN A 467 4.20 14.62 0.11
CA ASN A 467 2.83 14.69 -0.41
C ASN A 467 2.05 15.90 0.15
N THR A 468 2.31 16.31 1.40
CA THR A 468 1.68 17.50 1.97
C THR A 468 2.04 18.79 1.23
N ALA A 469 3.30 18.97 0.82
CA ALA A 469 3.70 20.14 0.04
C ALA A 469 3.07 20.12 -1.36
N MET A 470 3.04 18.95 -2.00
CA MET A 470 2.39 18.78 -3.31
C MET A 470 0.88 18.98 -3.25
N PHE A 471 0.23 18.57 -2.16
CA PHE A 471 -1.17 18.84 -1.90
C PHE A 471 -1.43 20.35 -1.81
N PHE A 472 -0.68 21.10 -0.99
CA PHE A 472 -0.86 22.56 -0.90
C PHE A 472 -0.57 23.26 -2.22
N PHE A 473 0.45 22.82 -2.97
CA PHE A 473 0.70 23.32 -4.32
C PHE A 473 -0.52 23.09 -5.22
N GLY A 474 -1.08 21.88 -5.19
CA GLY A 474 -2.32 21.50 -5.88
C GLY A 474 -3.45 22.49 -5.62
N ARG A 475 -3.66 22.89 -4.36
CA ARG A 475 -4.72 23.85 -3.97
C ARG A 475 -4.61 25.22 -4.62
N MET A 476 -3.43 25.56 -5.14
CA MET A 476 -3.09 26.87 -5.72
C MET A 476 -2.82 26.81 -7.23
N THR A 477 -3.08 25.68 -7.87
CA THR A 477 -2.86 25.49 -9.32
C THR A 477 -3.86 26.28 -10.19
N ALA A 478 -4.95 26.79 -9.63
CA ALA A 478 -5.89 27.65 -10.34
C ALA A 478 -5.16 28.87 -10.96
N GLY A 479 -5.33 29.07 -12.27
CA GLY A 479 -4.65 30.12 -13.02
C GLY A 479 -3.25 29.74 -13.55
N LEU A 480 -2.73 28.56 -13.24
CA LEU A 480 -1.48 28.03 -13.82
C LEU A 480 -1.69 27.31 -15.16
N GLY A 481 -2.89 27.37 -15.75
CA GLY A 481 -3.21 26.78 -17.07
C GLY A 481 -2.96 25.27 -17.11
N ARG A 482 -2.55 24.74 -18.27
CA ARG A 482 -2.28 23.31 -18.45
C ARG A 482 -1.00 22.90 -17.73
N ILE A 483 -1.07 21.87 -16.88
CA ILE A 483 0.07 21.32 -16.14
C ILE A 483 0.23 19.84 -16.48
N GLN A 484 1.38 19.42 -17.00
CA GLN A 484 1.74 18.01 -17.13
C GLN A 484 2.64 17.63 -15.94
N ALA A 485 2.15 16.78 -15.04
CA ALA A 485 2.95 16.28 -13.92
C ALA A 485 3.82 15.09 -14.35
N TYR A 486 4.96 14.91 -13.69
CA TYR A 486 5.91 13.81 -13.92
C TYR A 486 6.17 13.04 -12.63
N GLU A 487 6.22 11.71 -12.74
CA GLU A 487 6.62 10.81 -11.66
C GLU A 487 8.04 10.30 -11.90
N TYR A 488 8.82 10.22 -10.83
CA TYR A 488 10.15 9.61 -10.86
C TYR A 488 10.01 8.09 -10.70
N LEU A 489 10.62 7.34 -11.61
CA LEU A 489 10.66 5.89 -11.56
C LEU A 489 11.70 5.40 -10.56
N PHE A 490 11.30 5.33 -9.29
CA PHE A 490 12.09 4.69 -8.24
C PHE A 490 12.51 3.27 -8.66
N GLU A 491 13.68 2.84 -8.22
CA GLU A 491 14.21 1.47 -8.44
C GLU A 491 14.49 1.10 -9.90
N SER A 492 14.35 2.05 -10.85
CA SER A 492 14.68 1.82 -12.26
C SER A 492 16.19 1.68 -12.54
N GLY A 493 17.03 2.21 -11.64
CA GLY A 493 18.49 2.28 -11.84
C GLY A 493 18.92 3.22 -12.98
N ILE A 494 17.97 3.94 -13.59
CA ILE A 494 18.21 4.86 -14.71
C ILE A 494 18.24 6.29 -14.12
N PRO A 495 19.33 7.06 -14.31
CA PRO A 495 19.36 8.47 -13.96
C PRO A 495 18.27 9.26 -14.71
N SER A 496 17.68 10.28 -14.09
CA SER A 496 16.69 11.15 -14.74
C SER A 496 15.45 10.39 -15.28
N ALA A 497 15.06 9.29 -14.63
CA ALA A 497 13.97 8.40 -15.08
C ALA A 497 12.58 8.96 -14.75
N TYR A 498 12.19 10.04 -15.42
CA TYR A 498 10.85 10.60 -15.30
C TYR A 498 9.89 10.07 -16.35
N VAL A 499 8.63 9.87 -15.94
CA VAL A 499 7.53 9.53 -16.84
C VAL A 499 6.36 10.49 -16.70
N PRO A 500 5.68 10.87 -17.79
CA PRO A 500 4.49 11.70 -17.72
C PRO A 500 3.38 10.96 -16.96
N SER A 501 2.66 11.72 -16.13
CA SER A 501 1.51 11.26 -15.37
C SER A 501 0.27 12.09 -15.72
N ILE A 502 -0.46 12.62 -14.73
CA ILE A 502 -1.71 13.35 -14.94
C ILE A 502 -1.45 14.72 -15.58
N THR A 503 -2.34 15.11 -16.52
CA THR A 503 -2.46 16.50 -16.96
C THR A 503 -3.58 17.19 -16.17
N LEU A 504 -3.30 18.35 -15.58
CA LEU A 504 -4.31 19.22 -14.98
C LEU A 504 -4.76 20.32 -15.96
N PRO A 505 -6.06 20.71 -15.95
CA PRO A 505 -7.15 20.09 -15.18
C PRO A 505 -7.54 18.69 -15.72
N VAL A 506 -8.11 17.86 -14.84
CA VAL A 506 -8.60 16.50 -15.15
C VAL A 506 -10.08 16.48 -15.52
#